data_AF-A0A962AHB2-F1
#
_entry.id   AF-A0A962AHB2-F1
#
_cell.length_a   1.000
_cell.length_b   1.000
_cell.length_c   1.000
_cell.angle_alpha   90.00
_cell.angle_beta   90.00
_cell.angle_gamma   90.00
#
_symmetry.space_group_name_H-M   'P 1'
#
loop_
_entity.id
_entity.type
_entity.pdbx_description
1 polymer ?
#
loop_
_entity_poly.entity_id
_entity_poly.type
_entity_poly.pdbx_seq_one_letter_code
_entity_poly.pdbx_strand_id
1 'polypeptide(L)'
;MKIKSGGPAAIGFVFMFAALAACGPTSSSAERNPNVSENVSEGAAIAAISVPPGMDDRPLQPGQSGTEYMPNGLPALAPARGINADTMFAQKLSNDEARFKRLENAVADMRREFDAIKPAIIRLSAVESDMEELVAQLQTLVPNGGGASAVKGRSRANIDDAMSIPDIGPMPDAQAADLTQEQVKPPTKAHKPTPAASAAPPPVAPAPLVPTPVAESTPPKDEKPAPEKPAPAPASPAQSGAQNVSALRVGEHTDSKVTRTRIVLDVGAKTPYSYNLDNSEHLLMIELPQAGWSTALKGGAKNSSLLAGWSATAEGSGGTILAVQLKSNARVAGVDAIPAGNGKPFRIVFDLEVSP
;
A
#
# COMPACT_ATOMS: atom_id res chain seq x y z
N MET A 1 -47.57 4.20 -34.98
CA MET A 1 -46.98 2.92 -34.47
C MET A 1 -46.73 3.08 -32.98
N LYS A 2 -47.37 2.24 -32.16
CA LYS A 2 -47.35 2.30 -30.69
C LYS A 2 -46.50 1.11 -30.21
N ILE A 3 -45.32 1.33 -29.65
CA ILE A 3 -44.45 0.27 -29.14
C ILE A 3 -44.58 0.23 -27.62
N LYS A 4 -44.94 -0.96 -27.12
CA LYS A 4 -45.31 -1.28 -25.74
C LYS A 4 -44.03 -1.66 -24.97
N SER A 5 -43.80 -1.05 -23.81
CA SER A 5 -42.69 -1.36 -22.90
C SER A 5 -42.96 -2.63 -22.09
N GLY A 6 -41.98 -3.54 -22.05
CA GLY A 6 -41.95 -4.72 -21.16
C GLY A 6 -40.96 -4.50 -20.03
N GLY A 7 -41.38 -4.77 -18.78
CA GLY A 7 -40.56 -4.67 -17.58
C GLY A 7 -39.72 -5.93 -17.31
N PRO A 8 -38.63 -5.85 -16.53
CA PRO A 8 -37.78 -6.99 -16.26
C PRO A 8 -38.23 -7.81 -15.03
N ALA A 9 -38.13 -9.13 -15.17
CA ALA A 9 -38.34 -10.12 -14.12
C ALA A 9 -37.07 -10.30 -13.26
N ALA A 10 -37.24 -10.34 -11.94
CA ALA A 10 -36.20 -10.64 -10.97
C ALA A 10 -36.17 -12.15 -10.68
N ILE A 11 -35.00 -12.78 -10.82
CA ILE A 11 -34.75 -14.18 -10.46
C ILE A 11 -33.83 -14.17 -9.24
N GLY A 12 -34.35 -14.58 -8.09
CA GLY A 12 -33.59 -14.78 -6.85
C GLY A 12 -33.11 -16.23 -6.75
N PHE A 13 -31.82 -16.41 -6.47
CA PHE A 13 -31.20 -17.72 -6.25
C PHE A 13 -30.80 -17.82 -4.78
N VAL A 14 -31.36 -18.78 -4.06
CA VAL A 14 -31.10 -19.04 -2.63
C VAL A 14 -30.27 -20.32 -2.54
N PHE A 15 -29.09 -20.26 -1.94
CA PHE A 15 -28.27 -21.42 -1.62
C PHE A 15 -28.35 -21.71 -0.11
N MET A 16 -28.67 -22.96 0.20
CA MET A 16 -28.85 -23.52 1.53
C MET A 16 -27.61 -24.36 1.86
N PHE A 17 -26.96 -24.13 3.00
CA PHE A 17 -25.84 -24.95 3.47
C PHE A 17 -26.14 -25.54 4.85
N ALA A 18 -25.97 -26.85 4.95
CA ALA A 18 -26.26 -27.67 6.11
C ALA A 18 -25.04 -27.79 7.03
N ALA A 19 -25.29 -27.81 8.34
CA ALA A 19 -24.30 -27.97 9.40
C ALA A 19 -24.01 -29.46 9.70
N LEU A 20 -22.76 -29.75 10.08
CA LEU A 20 -22.40 -30.95 10.83
C LEU A 20 -21.43 -30.61 11.97
N ALA A 21 -21.74 -31.16 13.14
CA ALA A 21 -21.00 -31.08 14.40
C ALA A 21 -20.03 -32.26 14.55
N ALA A 22 -18.94 -32.09 15.33
CA ALA A 22 -18.54 -32.98 16.45
C ALA A 22 -17.08 -32.79 16.96
N CYS A 23 -16.95 -32.81 18.29
CA CYS A 23 -15.90 -33.35 19.20
C CYS A 23 -14.40 -32.91 19.14
N GLY A 24 -13.87 -32.53 20.32
CA GLY A 24 -12.43 -32.38 20.67
C GLY A 24 -11.67 -33.71 20.84
N PRO A 25 -10.42 -33.76 21.38
CA PRO A 25 -10.11 -33.37 22.78
C PRO A 25 -8.68 -32.82 23.09
N THR A 26 -8.49 -32.57 24.40
CA THR A 26 -7.35 -32.17 25.26
C THR A 26 -5.99 -32.89 25.13
N SER A 27 -4.90 -32.16 25.43
CA SER A 27 -3.65 -32.51 26.20
C SER A 27 -2.44 -31.74 25.61
N SER A 28 -1.25 -31.53 26.20
CA SER A 28 -0.62 -31.48 27.54
C SER A 28 0.90 -31.33 27.27
N SER A 29 1.66 -30.81 28.25
CA SER A 29 3.13 -30.97 28.41
C SER A 29 3.98 -29.94 27.63
N ALA A 30 4.65 -28.94 28.22
CA ALA A 30 5.66 -28.95 29.28
C ALA A 30 6.91 -29.76 28.92
N GLU A 31 7.92 -29.10 28.33
CA GLU A 31 9.29 -29.59 28.40
C GLU A 31 10.30 -28.45 28.57
N ARG A 32 11.26 -28.75 29.42
CA ARG A 32 12.18 -27.88 30.15
C ARG A 32 13.56 -28.35 29.72
N ASN A 33 14.42 -27.46 29.21
CA ASN A 33 15.80 -27.83 28.93
C ASN A 33 16.77 -26.86 29.62
N PRO A 34 17.65 -27.35 30.52
CA PRO A 34 18.64 -26.53 31.19
C PRO A 34 20.00 -26.57 30.47
N ASN A 35 20.85 -25.63 30.88
CA ASN A 35 22.30 -25.82 31.04
C ASN A 35 23.19 -25.48 29.83
N VAL A 36 23.85 -24.31 29.90
CA VAL A 36 25.25 -24.15 29.45
C VAL A 36 25.96 -23.25 30.45
N SER A 37 27.01 -23.80 31.06
CA SER A 37 27.92 -23.15 32.01
C SER A 37 29.07 -22.42 31.30
N GLU A 38 29.48 -21.33 31.96
CA GLU A 38 30.80 -20.69 32.08
C GLU A 38 31.95 -21.09 31.14
N ASN A 39 32.63 -20.07 30.62
CA ASN A 39 34.09 -20.04 30.68
C ASN A 39 34.59 -18.59 30.82
N VAL A 40 35.17 -18.28 31.98
CA VAL A 40 35.76 -16.99 32.36
C VAL A 40 37.28 -17.09 32.18
N SER A 41 37.87 -16.17 31.42
CA SER A 41 39.33 -15.94 31.41
C SER A 41 39.59 -14.51 31.85
N GLU A 42 40.24 -14.38 33.01
CA GLU A 42 40.83 -13.16 33.54
C GLU A 42 42.07 -12.75 32.74
N GLY A 43 42.27 -11.44 32.53
CA GLY A 43 43.59 -10.93 32.12
C GLY A 43 43.60 -9.50 31.59
N ALA A 44 44.30 -8.63 32.33
CA ALA A 44 44.76 -7.28 31.99
C ALA A 44 43.79 -6.11 32.23
N ALA A 45 44.09 -5.36 33.31
CA ALA A 45 43.50 -4.07 33.65
C ALA A 45 43.89 -3.01 32.61
N ILE A 46 42.95 -2.71 31.72
CA ILE A 46 43.00 -1.57 30.81
C ILE A 46 42.08 -0.50 31.41
N ALA A 47 42.57 0.75 31.48
CA ALA A 47 41.82 1.87 32.03
C ALA A 47 40.43 1.99 31.39
N ALA A 48 39.40 2.22 32.22
CA ALA A 48 38.00 2.26 31.80
C ALA A 48 37.76 3.35 30.76
N ILE A 49 37.67 2.94 29.49
CA ILE A 49 37.12 3.77 28.43
C ILE A 49 35.63 3.91 28.76
N SER A 50 35.21 5.12 29.11
CA SER A 50 33.80 5.49 29.29
C SER A 50 33.08 5.30 27.95
N VAL A 51 32.57 4.10 27.69
CA VAL A 51 31.73 3.81 26.53
C VAL A 51 30.42 4.59 26.72
N PRO A 52 30.04 5.47 25.78
CA PRO A 52 28.81 6.25 25.90
C PRO A 52 27.59 5.31 25.95
N PRO A 53 26.55 5.66 26.73
CA PRO A 53 25.36 4.82 26.89
C PRO A 53 24.73 4.50 25.53
N GLY A 54 24.55 3.20 25.22
CA GLY A 54 23.85 2.72 24.02
C GLY A 54 24.69 2.06 22.92
N MET A 55 26.01 1.84 23.12
CA MET A 55 26.87 1.15 22.13
C MET A 55 27.21 -0.32 22.45
N ASP A 56 26.91 -0.79 23.66
CA ASP A 56 26.98 -2.22 23.96
C ASP A 56 25.63 -2.82 23.57
N ASP A 57 25.59 -3.82 22.68
CA ASP A 57 24.40 -4.60 22.29
C ASP A 57 23.71 -5.35 23.46
N ARG A 58 23.95 -4.94 24.70
CA ARG A 58 23.24 -5.42 25.88
C ARG A 58 21.81 -4.87 25.85
N PRO A 59 20.79 -5.72 26.08
CA PRO A 59 19.42 -5.25 26.23
C PRO A 59 19.34 -4.22 27.36
N LEU A 60 18.75 -3.05 27.06
CA LEU A 60 18.61 -1.95 28.01
C LEU A 60 17.89 -2.46 29.27
N GLN A 61 18.47 -2.20 30.45
CA GLN A 61 17.80 -2.52 31.71
C GLN A 61 16.56 -1.62 31.88
N PRO A 62 15.47 -2.12 32.50
CA PRO A 62 14.28 -1.33 32.77
C PRO A 62 14.63 -0.01 33.49
N GLY A 63 14.27 1.13 32.89
CA GLY A 63 14.54 2.47 33.45
C GLY A 63 15.78 3.19 32.87
N GLN A 64 16.59 2.56 32.02
CA GLN A 64 17.74 3.21 31.36
C GLN A 64 17.43 3.83 29.98
N SER A 65 16.19 3.78 29.50
CA SER A 65 15.84 4.23 28.15
C SER A 65 15.93 5.75 27.93
N GLY A 66 16.20 6.56 28.96
CA GLY A 66 16.27 8.02 28.84
C GLY A 66 15.00 8.68 28.29
N THR A 67 13.89 7.93 28.25
CA THR A 67 12.62 8.39 27.72
C THR A 67 11.99 9.32 28.72
N GLU A 68 11.93 10.61 28.37
CA GLU A 68 11.22 11.64 29.12
C GLU A 68 9.77 11.17 29.39
N TYR A 69 9.31 11.27 30.62
CA TYR A 69 7.92 10.93 30.97
C TYR A 69 7.07 12.19 30.87
N MET A 70 5.89 12.09 30.25
CA MET A 70 4.93 13.19 30.25
C MET A 70 4.40 13.44 31.67
N PRO A 71 3.88 14.65 31.97
CA PRO A 71 3.34 14.99 33.30
C PRO A 71 2.23 14.05 33.81
N ASN A 72 1.60 13.28 32.93
CA ASN A 72 0.60 12.26 33.24
C ASN A 72 1.20 10.89 33.63
N GLY A 73 2.51 10.79 33.81
CA GLY A 73 3.20 9.56 34.19
C GLY A 73 3.32 8.53 33.06
N LEU A 74 2.89 8.87 31.84
CA LEU A 74 3.05 8.01 30.68
C LEU A 74 4.42 8.29 30.03
N PRO A 75 5.12 7.26 29.53
CA PRO A 75 6.33 7.46 28.75
C PRO A 75 5.98 8.38 27.57
N ALA A 76 6.73 9.46 27.37
CA ALA A 76 6.50 10.33 26.23
C ALA A 76 6.69 9.49 24.97
N LEU A 77 5.71 9.58 24.05
CA LEU A 77 5.84 8.97 22.75
C LEU A 77 7.05 9.62 22.08
N ALA A 78 8.12 8.85 21.90
CA ALA A 78 9.22 9.30 21.07
C ALA A 78 8.63 9.63 19.69
N PRO A 79 8.96 10.80 19.10
CA PRO A 79 8.52 11.11 17.75
C PRO A 79 8.93 9.95 16.84
N ALA A 80 7.97 9.42 16.06
CA ALA A 80 8.24 8.33 15.14
C ALA A 80 9.41 8.74 14.26
N ARG A 81 10.54 8.03 14.40
CA ARG A 81 11.82 8.49 13.86
C ARG A 81 11.86 8.50 12.34
N GLY A 82 10.85 7.89 11.70
CA GLY A 82 10.71 7.75 10.27
C GLY A 82 11.79 6.81 9.74
N ILE A 83 11.40 5.85 8.91
CA ILE A 83 12.37 5.04 8.20
C ILE A 83 13.03 5.97 7.16
N ASN A 84 14.26 6.40 7.43
CA ASN A 84 15.03 7.24 6.52
C ASN A 84 15.58 6.39 5.36
N ALA A 85 14.69 5.79 4.57
CA ALA A 85 15.04 4.88 3.48
C ALA A 85 16.04 5.51 2.50
N ASP A 86 15.86 6.79 2.17
CA ASP A 86 16.75 7.54 1.29
C ASP A 86 18.20 7.55 1.81
N THR A 87 18.39 7.71 3.12
CA THR A 87 19.74 7.71 3.72
C THR A 87 20.36 6.31 3.75
N MET A 88 19.54 5.27 3.95
CA MET A 88 20.02 3.88 4.00
C MET A 88 20.46 3.35 2.63
N PHE A 89 19.91 3.91 1.54
CA PHE A 89 20.25 3.49 0.17
C PHE A 89 21.10 4.50 -0.61
N ALA A 90 21.35 5.71 -0.08
CA ALA A 90 22.20 6.72 -0.72
C ALA A 90 23.63 6.22 -1.01
N GLN A 91 24.19 5.37 -0.13
CA GLN A 91 25.51 4.80 -0.33
C GLN A 91 25.42 3.48 -1.10
N LYS A 92 25.92 3.48 -2.34
CA LYS A 92 26.14 2.26 -3.13
C LYS A 92 27.23 1.41 -2.49
N LEU A 93 26.84 0.31 -1.85
CA LEU A 93 27.75 -0.71 -1.37
C LEU A 93 28.00 -1.72 -2.49
N SER A 94 29.26 -1.96 -2.84
CA SER A 94 29.63 -3.01 -3.80
C SER A 94 29.75 -4.40 -3.16
N ASN A 95 29.79 -4.48 -1.83
CA ASN A 95 29.91 -5.74 -1.08
C ASN A 95 28.52 -6.22 -0.64
N ASP A 96 28.13 -7.41 -1.10
CA ASP A 96 26.82 -7.99 -0.80
C ASP A 96 26.63 -8.27 0.70
N GLU A 97 27.68 -8.69 1.42
CA GLU A 97 27.60 -8.94 2.87
C GLU A 97 27.25 -7.66 3.64
N ALA A 98 27.86 -6.54 3.26
CA ALA A 98 27.58 -5.24 3.86
C ALA A 98 26.16 -4.76 3.55
N ARG A 99 25.62 -5.12 2.39
CA ARG A 99 24.23 -4.82 2.02
C ARG A 99 23.25 -5.62 2.87
N PHE A 100 23.50 -6.92 3.06
CA PHE A 100 22.66 -7.78 3.89
C PHE A 100 22.65 -7.31 5.35
N LYS A 101 23.83 -7.03 5.93
CA LYS A 101 23.91 -6.52 7.30
C LYS A 101 23.18 -5.19 7.50
N ARG A 102 23.22 -4.30 6.49
CA ARG A 102 22.46 -3.05 6.52
C ARG A 102 20.95 -3.30 6.52
N LEU A 103 20.47 -4.22 5.67
CA LEU A 103 19.06 -4.58 5.61
C LEU A 103 18.58 -5.24 6.91
N GLU A 104 19.38 -6.13 7.50
CA GLU A 104 19.08 -6.76 8.79
C GLU A 104 18.92 -5.71 9.90
N ASN A 105 19.85 -4.76 9.98
CA ASN A 105 19.76 -3.66 10.94
C ASN A 105 18.51 -2.79 10.70
N ALA A 106 18.20 -2.47 9.44
CA ALA A 106 17.00 -1.69 9.11
C ALA A 106 15.71 -2.41 9.52
N VAL A 107 15.62 -3.72 9.30
CA VAL A 107 14.47 -4.54 9.71
C VAL A 107 14.39 -4.65 11.23
N ALA A 108 15.53 -4.82 11.92
CA ALA A 108 15.57 -4.85 13.38
C ALA A 108 15.08 -3.51 13.98
N ASP A 109 15.47 -2.38 13.39
CA ASP A 109 15.01 -1.06 13.81
C ASP A 109 13.52 -0.86 13.54
N MET A 110 13.01 -1.28 12.36
CA MET A 110 11.56 -1.27 12.08
C MET A 110 10.76 -2.05 13.11
N ARG A 111 11.25 -3.22 13.52
CA ARG A 111 10.59 -4.04 14.55
C ARG A 111 10.57 -3.34 15.91
N ARG A 112 11.68 -2.73 16.31
CA ARG A 112 11.76 -1.95 17.57
C ARG A 112 10.80 -0.76 17.55
N GLU A 113 10.71 -0.05 16.43
CA GLU A 113 9.76 1.06 16.27
C GLU A 113 8.31 0.58 16.33
N PHE A 114 7.99 -0.54 15.68
CA PHE A 114 6.66 -1.13 15.73
C PHE A 114 6.26 -1.54 17.16
N ASP A 115 7.18 -2.21 17.88
CA ASP A 115 6.96 -2.59 19.28
C ASP A 115 6.77 -1.36 20.18
N ALA A 116 7.45 -0.24 19.89
CA ALA A 116 7.28 1.02 20.60
C ALA A 116 5.92 1.70 20.33
N ILE A 117 5.37 1.57 19.12
CA ILE A 117 4.09 2.20 18.73
C ILE A 117 2.88 1.33 19.13
N LYS A 118 3.07 0.02 19.28
CA LYS A 118 2.01 -0.96 19.62
C LYS A 118 1.12 -0.55 20.81
N PRO A 119 1.63 -0.04 21.95
CA PRO A 119 0.78 0.37 23.06
C PRO A 119 -0.15 1.55 22.71
N ALA A 120 0.28 2.45 21.82
CA ALA A 120 -0.56 3.56 21.38
C ALA A 120 -1.72 3.06 20.49
N ILE A 121 -1.47 2.06 19.64
CA ILE A 121 -2.51 1.43 18.81
C ILE A 121 -3.56 0.74 19.68
N ILE A 122 -3.13 -0.03 20.69
CA ILE A 122 -4.05 -0.71 21.63
C ILE A 122 -4.91 0.31 22.39
N ARG A 123 -4.35 1.47 22.75
CA ARG A 123 -5.10 2.55 23.39
C ARG A 123 -6.10 3.21 22.45
N LEU A 124 -5.73 3.44 21.19
CA LEU A 124 -6.64 3.98 20.18
C LEU A 124 -7.86 3.07 19.97
N SER A 125 -7.66 1.74 19.89
CA SER A 125 -8.79 0.81 19.78
C SER A 125 -9.67 0.80 21.03
N ALA A 126 -9.10 1.00 22.23
CA ALA A 126 -9.88 1.11 23.45
C ALA A 126 -10.73 2.40 23.48
N VAL A 127 -10.16 3.52 23.01
CA VAL A 127 -10.89 4.79 22.87
C VAL A 127 -12.00 4.68 21.81
N GLU A 128 -11.75 3.98 20.71
CA GLU A 128 -12.77 3.72 19.68
C GLU A 128 -13.96 2.94 20.25
N SER A 129 -13.68 1.88 21.02
CA SER A 129 -14.73 1.11 21.70
C SER A 129 -15.55 1.96 22.69
N ASP A 130 -14.89 2.85 23.44
CA ASP A 130 -15.57 3.78 24.36
C ASP A 130 -16.44 4.81 23.61
N MET A 131 -15.95 5.30 22.46
CA MET A 131 -16.74 6.17 21.59
C MET A 131 -17.97 5.47 21.00
N GLU A 132 -17.85 4.20 20.60
CA GLU A 132 -18.99 3.40 20.14
C GLU A 132 -20.04 3.21 21.25
N GLU A 133 -19.61 2.96 22.48
CA GLU A 133 -20.50 2.85 23.63
C GLU A 133 -21.22 4.18 23.91
N LEU A 134 -20.50 5.30 23.88
CA LEU A 134 -21.10 6.64 24.04
C LEU A 134 -22.11 6.94 22.92
N VAL A 135 -21.84 6.54 21.68
CA VAL A 135 -22.78 6.70 20.57
C VAL A 135 -24.04 5.85 20.79
N ALA A 136 -23.88 4.61 21.25
CA ALA A 136 -25.02 3.75 21.60
C ALA A 136 -25.86 4.35 22.73
N GLN A 137 -25.23 4.85 23.79
CA GLN A 137 -25.92 5.53 24.88
C GLN A 137 -26.65 6.79 24.40
N LEU A 138 -26.03 7.61 23.55
CA LEU A 138 -26.69 8.77 22.94
C LEU A 138 -27.90 8.39 22.08
N GLN A 139 -27.83 7.29 21.31
CA GLN A 139 -28.99 6.79 20.56
C GLN A 139 -30.14 6.34 21.47
N THR A 140 -29.86 5.84 22.67
CA THR A 140 -30.90 5.52 23.66
C THR A 140 -31.46 6.75 24.37
N LEU A 141 -30.63 7.76 24.60
CA LEU A 141 -30.97 8.98 25.35
C LEU A 141 -31.65 10.04 24.49
N VAL A 142 -31.42 10.07 23.17
CA VAL A 142 -32.25 10.83 22.23
C VAL A 142 -33.59 10.12 22.20
N PRO A 143 -34.59 10.56 22.99
CA PRO A 143 -35.89 9.94 22.96
C PRO A 143 -36.39 10.18 21.55
N ASN A 144 -36.99 9.16 20.95
CA ASN A 144 -37.65 9.22 19.65
C ASN A 144 -38.81 10.23 19.71
N GLY A 145 -38.43 11.51 19.70
CA GLY A 145 -39.21 12.65 20.14
C GLY A 145 -40.11 13.10 19.00
N GLY A 146 -41.24 12.43 18.88
CA GLY A 146 -42.40 12.96 18.17
C GLY A 146 -42.99 12.01 17.14
N GLY A 147 -43.90 11.14 17.59
CA GLY A 147 -44.80 10.45 16.66
C GLY A 147 -45.48 9.22 17.23
N ALA A 148 -46.34 9.41 18.23
CA ALA A 148 -47.35 8.42 18.58
C ALA A 148 -48.27 8.20 17.37
N SER A 149 -47.96 7.18 16.55
CA SER A 149 -48.87 6.68 15.53
C SER A 149 -49.17 5.22 15.86
N ALA A 150 -50.41 4.99 16.26
CA ALA A 150 -50.96 3.71 16.65
C ALA A 150 -50.92 2.72 15.47
N VAL A 151 -49.81 1.99 15.33
CA VAL A 151 -49.73 0.82 14.45
C VAL A 151 -50.14 -0.41 15.26
N LYS A 152 -51.42 -0.72 15.15
CA LYS A 152 -52.04 -1.95 15.61
C LYS A 152 -51.41 -3.14 14.88
N GLY A 153 -50.75 -4.01 15.65
CA GLY A 153 -50.62 -5.45 15.39
C GLY A 153 -50.01 -5.85 14.05
N ARG A 154 -48.68 -5.92 14.01
CA ARG A 154 -48.00 -6.97 13.23
C ARG A 154 -47.00 -7.67 14.13
N SER A 155 -47.22 -8.96 14.26
CA SER A 155 -46.44 -9.92 15.03
C SER A 155 -44.96 -9.72 14.76
N ARG A 156 -44.21 -9.45 15.83
CA ARG A 156 -42.76 -9.57 15.90
C ARG A 156 -42.41 -11.03 15.64
N ALA A 157 -42.00 -11.34 14.42
CA ALA A 157 -41.06 -12.42 14.19
C ALA A 157 -39.67 -11.89 14.54
N ASN A 158 -38.97 -12.65 15.37
CA ASN A 158 -37.61 -12.48 15.87
C ASN A 158 -36.65 -11.75 14.91
N ILE A 159 -35.97 -10.72 15.42
CA ILE A 159 -34.78 -10.10 14.81
C ILE A 159 -33.57 -10.24 15.76
N ASP A 160 -33.61 -11.22 16.68
CA ASP A 160 -32.47 -11.56 17.54
C ASP A 160 -31.45 -12.51 16.85
N ASP A 161 -31.42 -12.57 15.51
CA ASP A 161 -30.74 -13.66 14.78
C ASP A 161 -29.83 -13.21 13.61
N ALA A 162 -29.15 -12.07 13.73
CA ALA A 162 -28.22 -11.63 12.66
C ALA A 162 -27.01 -10.77 13.08
N MET A 163 -26.54 -10.90 14.32
CA MET A 163 -25.14 -10.54 14.64
C MET A 163 -24.35 -11.80 14.98
N SER A 164 -24.36 -12.76 14.05
CA SER A 164 -23.31 -13.75 13.97
C SER A 164 -22.05 -13.04 13.49
N ILE A 165 -21.23 -12.64 14.46
CA ILE A 165 -19.78 -12.52 14.29
C ILE A 165 -19.37 -13.75 13.45
N PRO A 166 -18.65 -13.60 12.32
CA PRO A 166 -18.08 -14.76 11.67
C PRO A 166 -17.15 -15.40 12.70
N ASP A 167 -17.60 -16.53 13.23
CA ASP A 167 -16.80 -17.45 14.01
C ASP A 167 -15.53 -17.71 13.18
N ILE A 168 -14.43 -17.07 13.60
CA ILE A 168 -13.09 -17.40 13.15
C ILE A 168 -12.90 -18.79 13.70
N GLY A 169 -13.34 -19.78 12.92
CA GLY A 169 -13.25 -21.18 13.30
C GLY A 169 -11.85 -21.50 13.78
N PRO A 170 -11.68 -22.55 14.61
CA PRO A 170 -10.37 -22.96 15.08
C PRO A 170 -9.46 -23.02 13.86
N MET A 171 -8.39 -22.20 13.88
CA MET A 171 -7.29 -22.34 12.93
C MET A 171 -7.04 -23.84 12.84
N PRO A 172 -7.10 -24.46 11.65
CA PRO A 172 -6.75 -25.86 11.54
C PRO A 172 -5.39 -25.99 12.20
N ASP A 173 -5.32 -26.83 13.23
CA ASP A 173 -4.05 -27.22 13.82
C ASP A 173 -3.10 -27.40 12.66
N ALA A 174 -2.03 -26.62 12.68
CA ALA A 174 -0.92 -26.78 11.78
C ALA A 174 -0.56 -28.26 11.88
N GLN A 175 -1.10 -29.05 10.95
CA GLN A 175 -0.58 -30.36 10.68
C GLN A 175 0.88 -30.05 10.43
N ALA A 176 1.71 -30.53 11.34
CA ALA A 176 3.07 -30.85 11.06
C ALA A 176 2.99 -31.70 9.79
N ALA A 177 3.02 -31.03 8.64
CA ALA A 177 3.46 -31.60 7.41
C ALA A 177 4.85 -32.06 7.77
N ASP A 178 4.91 -33.34 8.09
CA ASP A 178 6.06 -34.19 7.95
C ASP A 178 6.84 -33.65 6.75
N LEU A 179 7.88 -32.88 7.07
CA LEU A 179 8.94 -32.57 6.15
C LEU A 179 9.68 -33.89 5.97
N THR A 180 9.04 -34.81 5.25
CA THR A 180 9.71 -35.90 4.60
C THR A 180 10.69 -35.19 3.68
N GLN A 181 11.93 -35.05 4.15
CA GLN A 181 13.06 -34.69 3.32
C GLN A 181 12.99 -35.62 2.12
N GLU A 182 12.61 -35.09 0.97
CA GLU A 182 12.86 -35.74 -0.30
C GLU A 182 14.37 -35.86 -0.39
N GLN A 183 14.85 -37.03 0.04
CA GLN A 183 16.22 -37.45 -0.04
C GLN A 183 16.59 -37.40 -1.52
N VAL A 184 17.20 -36.27 -1.92
CA VAL A 184 17.72 -36.05 -3.26
C VAL A 184 18.71 -37.18 -3.52
N LYS A 185 18.24 -38.16 -4.30
CA LYS A 185 19.05 -39.26 -4.79
C LYS A 185 20.23 -38.64 -5.56
N PRO A 186 21.48 -38.95 -5.20
CA PRO A 186 22.64 -38.39 -5.89
C PRO A 186 22.56 -38.78 -7.37
N PRO A 187 22.74 -37.84 -8.31
CA PRO A 187 22.84 -38.19 -9.72
C PRO A 187 24.16 -38.92 -9.99
N THR A 188 24.11 -40.25 -9.90
CA THR A 188 25.14 -41.13 -10.43
C THR A 188 25.05 -41.14 -11.96
N LYS A 189 25.67 -40.14 -12.60
CA LYS A 189 26.15 -40.29 -13.97
C LYS A 189 27.61 -39.86 -14.01
N ALA A 190 28.47 -40.87 -14.01
CA ALA A 190 29.89 -40.76 -14.31
C ALA A 190 30.08 -40.00 -15.63
N HIS A 191 30.44 -38.72 -15.53
CA HIS A 191 31.07 -37.99 -16.62
C HIS A 191 32.57 -38.24 -16.52
N LYS A 192 33.08 -38.91 -17.55
CA LYS A 192 34.50 -39.09 -17.83
C LYS A 192 35.17 -37.70 -17.85
N PRO A 193 36.23 -37.45 -17.08
CA PRO A 193 36.95 -36.19 -17.15
C PRO A 193 37.63 -36.09 -18.52
N THR A 194 37.13 -35.20 -19.36
CA THR A 194 37.85 -34.73 -20.54
C THR A 194 38.91 -33.73 -20.05
N PRO A 195 40.20 -33.91 -20.39
CA PRO A 195 41.23 -32.94 -20.03
C PRO A 195 41.01 -31.65 -20.83
N ALA A 196 40.59 -30.58 -20.15
CA ALA A 196 40.58 -29.26 -20.70
C ALA A 196 42.02 -28.75 -20.78
N ALA A 197 42.52 -28.64 -22.01
CA ALA A 197 43.75 -27.93 -22.30
C ALA A 197 43.61 -26.47 -21.84
N SER A 198 44.46 -26.09 -20.89
CA SER A 198 44.72 -24.70 -20.53
C SER A 198 45.39 -24.01 -21.72
N ALA A 199 44.60 -23.33 -22.54
CA ALA A 199 45.12 -22.38 -23.50
C ALA A 199 45.34 -21.05 -22.76
N ALA A 200 46.62 -20.72 -22.55
CA ALA A 200 47.04 -19.43 -22.06
C ALA A 200 46.47 -18.31 -22.94
N PRO A 201 45.97 -17.20 -22.36
CA PRO A 201 45.63 -16.02 -23.14
C PRO A 201 46.91 -15.46 -23.80
N PRO A 202 46.84 -15.02 -25.07
CA PRO A 202 47.97 -14.35 -25.69
C PRO A 202 48.29 -13.04 -24.94
N PRO A 203 49.57 -12.64 -24.86
CA PRO A 203 49.96 -11.36 -24.29
C PRO A 203 49.35 -10.23 -25.12
N VAL A 204 48.46 -9.46 -24.51
CA VAL A 204 47.94 -8.22 -25.08
C VAL A 204 49.08 -7.22 -25.12
N ALA A 205 49.59 -6.95 -26.31
CA ALA A 205 50.55 -5.90 -26.57
C ALA A 205 49.94 -4.53 -26.17
N PRO A 206 50.71 -3.63 -25.55
CA PRO A 206 50.27 -2.27 -25.29
C PRO A 206 50.06 -1.53 -26.62
N ALA A 207 48.79 -1.26 -26.95
CA ALA A 207 48.45 -0.39 -28.07
C ALA A 207 48.88 1.07 -27.72
N PRO A 208 49.49 1.79 -28.67
CA PRO A 208 49.95 3.16 -28.46
C PRO A 208 48.78 4.10 -28.20
N LEU A 209 48.95 4.92 -27.16
CA LEU A 209 48.14 6.10 -26.87
C LEU A 209 48.17 7.05 -28.07
N VAL A 210 47.08 7.07 -28.84
CA VAL A 210 46.81 8.16 -29.77
C VAL A 210 46.02 9.21 -28.98
N PRO A 211 46.54 10.44 -28.79
CA PRO A 211 45.77 11.51 -28.18
C PRO A 211 44.66 11.92 -29.14
N THR A 212 43.41 11.69 -28.75
CA THR A 212 42.26 12.32 -29.39
C THR A 212 42.34 13.82 -29.11
N PRO A 213 42.36 14.70 -30.13
CA PRO A 213 42.33 16.14 -29.92
C PRO A 213 41.03 16.51 -29.22
N VAL A 214 41.17 17.12 -28.05
CA VAL A 214 40.10 17.79 -27.32
C VAL A 214 39.55 18.87 -28.23
N ALA A 215 38.35 18.64 -28.76
CA ALA A 215 37.58 19.70 -29.40
C ALA A 215 37.30 20.75 -28.33
N GLU A 216 37.96 21.89 -28.50
CA GLU A 216 37.78 23.12 -27.77
C GLU A 216 36.28 23.47 -27.74
N SER A 217 35.67 23.22 -26.57
CA SER A 217 34.32 23.66 -26.27
C SER A 217 34.33 25.18 -26.26
N THR A 218 33.85 25.77 -27.34
CA THR A 218 33.58 27.20 -27.39
C THR A 218 32.60 27.55 -26.26
N PRO A 219 32.91 28.56 -25.44
CA PRO A 219 31.99 29.02 -24.42
C PRO A 219 30.68 29.48 -25.09
N PRO A 220 29.51 29.15 -24.51
CA PRO A 220 28.23 29.62 -25.03
C PRO A 220 28.26 31.15 -25.05
N LYS A 221 28.12 31.68 -26.27
CA LYS A 221 27.95 33.11 -26.53
C LYS A 221 26.68 33.55 -25.81
N ASP A 222 26.83 34.46 -24.85
CA ASP A 222 25.74 35.17 -24.19
C ASP A 222 24.81 35.77 -25.26
N GLU A 223 23.73 35.06 -25.55
CA GLU A 223 22.65 35.55 -26.36
C GLU A 223 21.81 36.47 -25.47
N LYS A 224 22.12 37.77 -25.60
CA LYS A 224 21.38 38.86 -25.00
C LYS A 224 19.87 38.60 -25.15
N PRO A 225 19.11 38.44 -24.05
CA PRO A 225 17.69 38.14 -24.12
C PRO A 225 16.97 39.25 -24.89
N ALA A 226 16.24 38.83 -25.93
CA ALA A 226 15.31 39.68 -26.63
C ALA A 226 14.32 40.31 -25.63
N PRO A 227 13.93 41.58 -25.80
CA PRO A 227 12.99 42.24 -24.91
C PRO A 227 11.72 41.41 -24.79
N GLU A 228 11.45 40.93 -23.57
CA GLU A 228 10.24 40.20 -23.23
C GLU A 228 9.03 41.04 -23.61
N LYS A 229 8.18 40.44 -24.46
CA LYS A 229 6.83 40.92 -24.73
C LYS A 229 6.12 41.10 -23.38
N PRO A 230 5.46 42.23 -23.12
CA PRO A 230 4.78 42.49 -21.85
C PRO A 230 3.93 41.30 -21.43
N ALA A 231 4.20 40.80 -20.22
CA ALA A 231 3.45 39.72 -19.62
C ALA A 231 1.95 40.05 -19.69
N PRO A 232 1.10 39.16 -20.24
CA PRO A 232 -0.33 39.36 -20.21
C PRO A 232 -0.76 39.56 -18.76
N ALA A 233 -1.55 40.61 -18.52
CA ALA A 233 -2.09 40.92 -17.20
C ALA A 233 -2.67 39.65 -16.55
N PRO A 234 -2.46 39.45 -15.23
CA PRO A 234 -2.98 38.28 -14.53
C PRO A 234 -4.48 38.17 -14.81
N ALA A 235 -4.86 37.10 -15.52
CA ALA A 235 -6.25 36.81 -15.78
C ALA A 235 -6.98 36.71 -14.43
N SER A 236 -8.09 37.42 -14.30
CA SER A 236 -8.96 37.34 -13.12
C SER A 236 -9.16 35.88 -12.72
N PRO A 237 -9.02 35.52 -11.42
CA PRO A 237 -9.13 34.15 -10.96
C PRO A 237 -10.48 33.58 -11.43
N ALA A 238 -10.40 32.61 -12.35
CA ALA A 238 -11.57 31.90 -12.82
C ALA A 238 -12.30 31.35 -11.59
N GLN A 239 -13.57 31.73 -11.49
CA GLN A 239 -14.48 31.41 -10.41
C GLN A 239 -14.29 29.94 -9.98
N SER A 240 -13.78 29.75 -8.77
CA SER A 240 -13.49 28.45 -8.16
C SER A 240 -14.80 27.68 -7.95
N GLY A 241 -15.34 27.10 -9.02
CA GLY A 241 -16.38 26.09 -8.91
C GLY A 241 -15.85 24.94 -8.07
N ALA A 242 -16.70 24.39 -7.19
CA ALA A 242 -16.33 23.25 -6.36
C ALA A 242 -15.74 22.15 -7.25
N GLN A 243 -14.48 21.84 -7.01
CA GLN A 243 -13.77 20.77 -7.70
C GLN A 243 -14.31 19.46 -7.12
N ASN A 244 -15.40 18.95 -7.68
CA ASN A 244 -15.96 17.66 -7.27
C ASN A 244 -16.02 16.74 -8.48
N VAL A 245 -15.65 15.47 -8.28
CA VAL A 245 -15.86 14.41 -9.24
C VAL A 245 -17.32 13.98 -9.16
N SER A 246 -18.08 14.35 -10.20
CA SER A 246 -19.52 14.13 -10.30
C SER A 246 -19.89 12.75 -10.85
N ALA A 247 -19.03 12.17 -11.69
CA ALA A 247 -19.23 10.84 -12.24
C ALA A 247 -17.89 10.21 -12.64
N LEU A 248 -17.82 8.90 -12.53
CA LEU A 248 -16.77 8.06 -13.11
C LEU A 248 -17.41 7.14 -14.14
N ARG A 249 -16.88 7.14 -15.36
CA ARG A 249 -17.36 6.31 -16.47
C ARG A 249 -16.24 5.41 -16.93
N VAL A 250 -16.58 4.17 -17.26
CA VAL A 250 -15.67 3.19 -17.85
C VAL A 250 -16.28 2.70 -19.15
N GLY A 251 -15.52 2.69 -20.24
CA GLY A 251 -15.96 2.18 -21.54
C GLY A 251 -14.79 1.58 -22.33
N GLU A 252 -15.09 0.68 -23.25
CA GLU A 252 -14.10 0.17 -24.19
C GLU A 252 -14.11 1.04 -25.46
N HIS A 253 -12.93 1.36 -25.96
CA HIS A 253 -12.72 2.15 -27.16
C HIS A 253 -11.72 1.44 -28.08
N THR A 254 -12.19 0.99 -29.24
CA THR A 254 -11.33 0.37 -30.24
C THR A 254 -10.86 1.42 -31.23
N ASP A 255 -9.56 1.72 -31.21
CA ASP A 255 -8.92 2.62 -32.16
C ASP A 255 -7.93 1.82 -33.01
N SER A 256 -8.19 1.77 -34.32
CA SER A 256 -7.21 1.29 -35.31
C SER A 256 -6.57 -0.08 -34.98
N LYS A 257 -7.39 -1.03 -34.52
CA LYS A 257 -7.06 -2.42 -34.08
C LYS A 257 -6.56 -2.59 -32.65
N VAL A 258 -6.44 -1.52 -31.88
CA VAL A 258 -6.09 -1.60 -30.44
C VAL A 258 -7.36 -1.33 -29.63
N THR A 259 -7.74 -2.28 -28.79
CA THR A 259 -8.81 -2.09 -27.80
C THR A 259 -8.22 -1.44 -26.56
N ARG A 260 -8.73 -0.25 -26.22
CA ARG A 260 -8.35 0.50 -25.03
C ARG A 260 -9.54 0.57 -24.08
N THR A 261 -9.29 0.41 -22.79
CA THR A 261 -10.28 0.72 -21.75
C THR A 261 -10.12 2.19 -21.36
N ARG A 262 -11.17 2.99 -21.60
CA ARG A 262 -11.22 4.41 -21.27
C ARG A 262 -11.93 4.64 -19.94
N ILE A 263 -11.24 5.31 -19.03
CA ILE A 263 -11.79 5.83 -17.78
C ILE A 263 -12.00 7.35 -17.95
N VAL A 264 -13.19 7.84 -17.64
CA VAL A 264 -13.52 9.27 -17.71
C VAL A 264 -14.01 9.74 -16.35
N LEU A 265 -13.34 10.75 -15.81
CA LEU A 265 -13.74 11.47 -14.59
C LEU A 265 -14.41 12.78 -15.01
N ASP A 266 -15.69 12.93 -14.71
CA ASP A 266 -16.44 14.18 -14.92
C ASP A 266 -16.25 15.09 -13.71
N VAL A 267 -15.46 16.16 -13.88
CA VAL A 267 -15.05 17.08 -12.81
C VAL A 267 -15.67 18.46 -13.00
N GLY A 268 -16.03 19.13 -11.89
CA GLY A 268 -16.67 20.45 -11.93
C GLY A 268 -15.80 21.57 -12.49
N ALA A 269 -14.47 21.48 -12.32
CA ALA A 269 -13.52 22.48 -12.80
C ALA A 269 -12.17 21.83 -13.16
N LYS A 270 -11.27 22.61 -13.74
CA LYS A 270 -9.89 22.18 -13.99
C LYS A 270 -9.25 21.77 -12.66
N THR A 271 -8.83 20.52 -12.57
CA THR A 271 -8.35 19.90 -11.34
C THR A 271 -6.97 19.31 -11.58
N PRO A 272 -5.97 19.59 -10.73
CA PRO A 272 -4.66 18.93 -10.81
C PRO A 272 -4.80 17.45 -10.49
N TYR A 273 -3.98 16.61 -11.13
CA TYR A 273 -3.99 15.17 -10.89
C TYR A 273 -2.58 14.56 -11.04
N SER A 274 -2.32 13.50 -10.29
CA SER A 274 -1.17 12.59 -10.42
C SER A 274 -1.68 11.16 -10.58
N TYR A 275 -0.88 10.27 -11.16
CA TYR A 275 -1.22 8.86 -11.23
C TYR A 275 0.03 7.97 -11.12
N ASN A 276 -0.16 6.77 -10.57
CA ASN A 276 0.85 5.73 -10.47
C ASN A 276 0.23 4.39 -10.91
N LEU A 277 0.91 3.68 -11.80
CA LEU A 277 0.51 2.36 -12.26
C LEU A 277 1.46 1.31 -11.69
N ASP A 278 0.93 0.46 -10.82
CA ASP A 278 1.62 -0.71 -10.29
C ASP A 278 1.09 -1.98 -10.95
N ASN A 279 1.88 -2.53 -11.88
CA ASN A 279 1.53 -3.78 -12.55
C ASN A 279 1.75 -5.01 -11.66
N SER A 280 2.54 -4.93 -10.60
CA SER A 280 2.74 -6.04 -9.66
C SER A 280 1.53 -6.26 -8.77
N GLU A 281 0.81 -5.18 -8.42
CA GLU A 281 -0.43 -5.22 -7.66
C GLU A 281 -1.69 -5.10 -8.53
N HIS A 282 -1.51 -4.98 -9.86
CA HIS A 282 -2.56 -4.71 -10.83
C HIS A 282 -3.43 -3.49 -10.41
N LEU A 283 -2.77 -2.41 -10.01
CA LEU A 283 -3.41 -1.23 -9.42
C LEU A 283 -3.00 0.03 -10.16
N LEU A 284 -3.99 0.82 -10.57
CA LEU A 284 -3.79 2.20 -11.01
C LEU A 284 -4.32 3.13 -9.93
N MET A 285 -3.44 3.93 -9.33
CA MET A 285 -3.79 4.94 -8.36
C MET A 285 -3.82 6.32 -9.02
N ILE A 286 -4.88 7.08 -8.82
CA ILE A 286 -5.07 8.43 -9.35
C ILE A 286 -5.37 9.35 -8.17
N GLU A 287 -4.55 10.37 -7.98
CA GLU A 287 -4.68 11.33 -6.89
C GLU A 287 -5.21 12.67 -7.43
N LEU A 288 -6.17 13.24 -6.73
CA LEU A 288 -6.82 14.49 -7.07
C LEU A 288 -6.76 15.42 -5.84
N PRO A 289 -5.64 16.12 -5.58
CA PRO A 289 -5.34 16.77 -4.29
C PRO A 289 -6.25 17.96 -3.92
N GLN A 290 -7.25 18.27 -4.73
CA GLN A 290 -8.19 19.36 -4.51
C GLN A 290 -9.62 19.02 -4.96
N ALA A 291 -9.87 17.77 -5.35
CA ALA A 291 -11.21 17.36 -5.74
C ALA A 291 -11.89 16.49 -4.69
N GLY A 292 -13.09 16.91 -4.29
CA GLY A 292 -14.01 16.07 -3.55
C GLY A 292 -14.65 15.01 -4.44
N TRP A 293 -15.34 14.06 -3.81
CA TRP A 293 -16.04 12.97 -4.48
C TRP A 293 -17.55 13.03 -4.21
N SER A 294 -18.38 13.03 -5.26
CA SER A 294 -19.84 13.11 -5.11
C SER A 294 -20.59 11.97 -5.80
N THR A 295 -19.89 10.91 -6.19
CA THR A 295 -20.48 9.71 -6.80
C THR A 295 -20.24 8.48 -5.92
N ALA A 296 -20.60 7.29 -6.39
CA ALA A 296 -20.38 6.06 -5.64
C ALA A 296 -18.89 5.89 -5.27
N LEU A 297 -18.60 5.47 -4.03
CA LEU A 297 -17.23 5.29 -3.50
C LEU A 297 -16.60 3.95 -3.88
N LYS A 298 -17.40 2.95 -4.30
CA LYS A 298 -16.90 1.68 -4.86
C LYS A 298 -17.77 1.20 -6.03
N GLY A 299 -17.17 0.51 -6.99
CA GLY A 299 -17.90 -0.06 -8.13
C GLY A 299 -17.06 -1.02 -8.97
N GLY A 300 -17.73 -1.80 -9.81
CA GLY A 300 -17.12 -2.81 -10.67
C GLY A 300 -17.23 -2.45 -12.15
N ALA A 301 -16.32 -2.96 -12.98
CA ALA A 301 -16.38 -2.84 -14.44
C ALA A 301 -16.58 -4.22 -15.09
N LYS A 302 -17.76 -4.80 -14.86
CA LYS A 302 -18.11 -6.14 -15.37
C LYS A 302 -17.90 -6.29 -16.88
N ASN A 303 -18.12 -5.22 -17.63
CA ASN A 303 -18.00 -5.20 -19.09
C ASN A 303 -16.61 -4.82 -19.59
N SER A 304 -15.67 -4.47 -18.72
CA SER A 304 -14.31 -4.14 -19.14
C SER A 304 -13.45 -5.39 -19.22
N SER A 305 -12.62 -5.48 -20.25
CA SER A 305 -11.62 -6.54 -20.40
C SER A 305 -10.44 -6.35 -19.46
N LEU A 306 -10.06 -5.10 -19.17
CA LEU A 306 -8.87 -4.75 -18.41
C LEU A 306 -9.16 -4.35 -16.95
N LEU A 307 -10.34 -3.79 -16.68
CA LEU A 307 -10.68 -3.22 -15.37
C LEU A 307 -11.57 -4.17 -14.56
N ALA A 308 -11.18 -4.46 -13.31
CA ALA A 308 -11.96 -5.28 -12.38
C ALA A 308 -12.97 -4.42 -11.62
N GLY A 309 -12.50 -3.34 -11.02
CA GLY A 309 -13.31 -2.38 -10.28
C GLY A 309 -12.51 -1.18 -9.82
N TRP A 310 -13.10 -0.35 -8.98
CA TRP A 310 -12.46 0.82 -8.43
C TRP A 310 -12.99 1.11 -7.03
N SER A 311 -12.23 1.90 -6.28
CA SER A 311 -12.63 2.52 -5.01
C SER A 311 -12.05 3.92 -4.89
N ALA A 312 -12.84 4.87 -4.40
CA ALA A 312 -12.40 6.23 -4.10
C ALA A 312 -12.40 6.44 -2.58
N THR A 313 -11.34 7.10 -2.10
CA THR A 313 -11.16 7.48 -0.69
C THR A 313 -10.95 8.98 -0.63
N ALA A 314 -11.78 9.68 0.14
CA ALA A 314 -11.58 11.10 0.40
C ALA A 314 -10.34 11.31 1.26
N GLU A 315 -9.51 12.27 0.87
CA GLU A 315 -8.37 12.73 1.65
C GLU A 315 -8.84 13.94 2.48
N GLY A 316 -8.51 13.98 3.77
CA GLY A 316 -9.06 14.97 4.72
C GLY A 316 -8.85 16.45 4.36
N SER A 317 -7.97 16.74 3.41
CA SER A 317 -7.71 18.07 2.84
C SER A 317 -8.70 18.51 1.74
N GLY A 318 -9.71 17.68 1.42
CA GLY A 318 -10.62 17.90 0.29
C GLY A 318 -10.10 17.31 -1.02
N GLY A 319 -9.04 16.49 -0.97
CA GLY A 319 -8.59 15.67 -2.08
C GLY A 319 -9.34 14.33 -2.18
N THR A 320 -9.10 13.60 -3.25
CA THR A 320 -9.58 12.22 -3.40
C THR A 320 -8.49 11.36 -4.02
N ILE A 321 -8.32 10.14 -3.49
CA ILE A 321 -7.50 9.09 -4.08
C ILE A 321 -8.45 8.05 -4.69
N LEU A 322 -8.30 7.82 -5.99
CA LEU A 322 -9.02 6.79 -6.75
C LEU A 322 -8.07 5.62 -7.00
N ALA A 323 -8.38 4.47 -6.43
CA ALA A 323 -7.72 3.21 -6.69
C ALA A 323 -8.53 2.42 -7.72
N VAL A 324 -7.91 2.04 -8.84
CA VAL A 324 -8.52 1.27 -9.93
C VAL A 324 -7.86 -0.10 -10.00
N GLN A 325 -8.62 -1.14 -9.71
CA GLN A 325 -8.17 -2.52 -9.78
C GLN A 325 -8.24 -3.03 -11.23
N LEU A 326 -7.13 -3.57 -11.72
CA LEU A 326 -6.96 -4.13 -13.05
C LEU A 326 -7.05 -5.66 -12.99
N LYS A 327 -7.43 -6.28 -14.12
CA LYS A 327 -7.51 -7.74 -14.31
C LYS A 327 -6.20 -8.35 -14.81
N SER A 328 -5.36 -7.54 -15.44
CA SER A 328 -4.08 -7.94 -16.03
C SER A 328 -3.15 -6.74 -16.10
N ASN A 329 -1.88 -6.97 -16.44
CA ASN A 329 -0.92 -5.90 -16.66
C ASN A 329 -1.42 -4.91 -17.72
N ALA A 330 -1.25 -3.63 -17.42
CA ALA A 330 -1.66 -2.54 -18.28
C ALA A 330 -0.49 -1.60 -18.57
N ARG A 331 -0.71 -0.71 -19.53
CA ARG A 331 0.03 0.54 -19.65
C ARG A 331 -0.95 1.67 -19.93
N VAL A 332 -0.58 2.89 -19.50
CA VAL A 332 -1.35 4.09 -19.80
C VAL A 332 -1.02 4.53 -21.22
N ALA A 333 -1.96 4.33 -22.15
CA ALA A 333 -1.80 4.69 -23.56
C ALA A 333 -1.85 6.21 -23.77
N GLY A 334 -2.64 6.91 -22.94
CA GLY A 334 -2.77 8.36 -23.00
C GLY A 334 -3.56 8.92 -21.82
N VAL A 335 -3.29 10.18 -21.50
CA VAL A 335 -4.06 10.95 -20.52
C VAL A 335 -4.39 12.30 -21.12
N ASP A 336 -5.67 12.63 -21.15
CA ASP A 336 -6.18 13.87 -21.73
C ASP A 336 -7.05 14.63 -20.74
N ALA A 337 -7.01 15.95 -20.83
CA ALA A 337 -7.89 16.85 -20.09
C ALA A 337 -8.76 17.63 -21.07
N ILE A 338 -10.06 17.34 -21.09
CA ILE A 338 -11.02 17.99 -21.97
C ILE A 338 -11.69 19.13 -21.20
N PRO A 339 -11.52 20.39 -21.64
CA PRO A 339 -12.14 21.53 -20.97
C PRO A 339 -13.68 21.44 -21.00
N ALA A 340 -14.32 22.07 -20.02
CA ALA A 340 -15.77 22.20 -20.01
C ALA A 340 -16.24 22.98 -21.25
N GLY A 341 -17.35 22.53 -21.85
CA GLY A 341 -17.89 23.15 -23.08
C GLY A 341 -19.15 22.46 -23.57
N ASN A 342 -20.04 23.20 -24.25
CA ASN A 342 -21.30 22.68 -24.79
C ASN A 342 -22.17 21.96 -23.73
N GLY A 343 -22.21 22.52 -22.51
CA GLY A 343 -22.93 21.91 -21.38
C GLY A 343 -22.30 20.65 -20.80
N LYS A 344 -21.10 20.24 -21.27
CA LYS A 344 -20.34 19.11 -20.73
C LYS A 344 -19.37 19.60 -19.64
N PRO A 345 -19.20 18.83 -18.55
CA PRO A 345 -18.23 19.17 -17.50
C PRO A 345 -16.80 19.06 -18.01
N PHE A 346 -15.86 19.54 -17.19
CA PHE A 346 -14.44 19.26 -17.39
C PHE A 346 -14.23 17.74 -17.26
N ARG A 347 -13.38 17.16 -18.10
CA ARG A 347 -13.16 15.71 -18.10
C ARG A 347 -11.69 15.38 -18.06
N ILE A 348 -11.32 14.46 -17.18
CA ILE A 348 -10.01 13.82 -17.18
C ILE A 348 -10.21 12.42 -17.77
N VAL A 349 -9.47 12.09 -18.81
CA VAL A 349 -9.62 10.85 -19.57
C VAL A 349 -8.33 10.07 -19.48
N PHE A 350 -8.41 8.83 -19.01
CA PHE A 350 -7.31 7.87 -19.02
C PHE A 350 -7.64 6.76 -20.00
N ASP A 351 -6.77 6.55 -20.97
CA ASP A 351 -6.85 5.40 -21.87
C ASP A 351 -5.83 4.36 -21.45
N LEU A 352 -6.32 3.17 -21.10
CA LEU A 352 -5.52 2.03 -20.68
C LEU A 352 -5.52 0.97 -21.77
N GLU A 353 -4.38 0.32 -21.96
CA GLU A 353 -4.26 -0.81 -22.87
C GLU A 353 -3.49 -1.95 -22.20
N VAL A 354 -3.77 -3.18 -22.64
CA VAL A 354 -3.09 -4.37 -22.14
C VAL A 354 -1.59 -4.25 -22.43
N SER A 355 -0.76 -4.42 -21.40
CA SER A 355 0.70 -4.54 -21.59
C SER A 355 1.01 -5.93 -22.15
N PRO A 356 1.85 -6.04 -23.19
CA PRO A 356 2.33 -7.34 -23.68
C PRO A 356 3.12 -8.10 -22.63
#